data_AF-A0A8H8BX53-F1
#
_entry.id   AF-A0A8H8BX53-F1
#
_cell.length_a   1.000
_cell.length_b   1.000
_cell.length_c   1.000
_cell.angle_alpha   90.00
_cell.angle_beta   90.00
_cell.angle_gamma   90.00
#
_symmetry.space_group_name_H-M   'P 1'
#
loop_
_entity.id
_entity.type
_entity.pdbx_description
1 polymer ?
#
loop_
_entity_poly.entity_id
_entity_poly.type
_entity_poly.pdbx_seq_one_letter_code
_entity_poly.pdbx_strand_id
1 'polypeptide(L)'
;ILGTLQKFFSSETHVYILRIPYERVTKFITWEDTKGKGPDEKGGCWDVDGKRGLFAHVYANAGPGEGEQGLKLGRDEVESVGVWKRGDGTWSSESWPFGEDPPKE
;
A
#
# COMPACT_ATOMS: atom_id res chain seq x y z
N ILE A 1 4.67 4.48 1.88
CA ILE A 1 4.35 4.29 0.44
C ILE A 1 5.50 4.71 -0.47
N LEU A 2 6.20 5.82 -0.19
CA LEU A 2 7.28 6.33 -1.04
C LEU A 2 8.31 5.27 -1.40
N GLY A 3 8.81 4.52 -0.42
CA GLY A 3 9.80 3.53 -0.76
C GLY A 3 9.27 2.23 -1.39
N THR A 4 7.96 1.94 -1.29
CA THR A 4 7.33 0.94 -2.18
C THR A 4 7.44 1.41 -3.64
N LEU A 5 7.17 2.69 -3.91
CA LEU A 5 7.29 3.25 -5.25
C LEU A 5 8.74 3.31 -5.72
N GLN A 6 9.69 3.66 -4.85
CA GLN A 6 11.12 3.71 -5.19
C GLN A 6 11.68 2.31 -5.50
N LYS A 7 11.21 1.27 -4.80
CA LYS A 7 11.70 -0.11 -5.02
C LYS A 7 11.05 -0.78 -6.23
N PHE A 8 9.74 -0.63 -6.40
CA PHE A 8 8.98 -1.43 -7.38
C PHE A 8 8.49 -0.64 -8.60
N PHE A 9 8.45 0.69 -8.52
CA PHE A 9 7.91 1.58 -9.56
C PHE A 9 8.91 2.64 -9.98
N SER A 10 10.22 2.40 -9.81
CA SER A 10 11.29 3.35 -10.19
C SER A 10 11.47 3.49 -11.70
N SER A 11 10.94 2.59 -12.52
CA SER A 11 10.88 2.76 -13.97
C SER A 11 9.70 3.63 -14.40
N GLU A 12 8.65 3.73 -13.58
CA GLU A 12 7.37 4.31 -14.00
C GLU A 12 7.37 5.84 -13.91
N THR A 13 6.65 6.47 -14.82
CA THR A 13 6.49 7.95 -14.84
C THR A 13 5.29 8.41 -14.02
N HIS A 14 4.31 7.52 -13.83
CA HIS A 14 3.13 7.76 -13.02
C HIS A 14 2.54 6.44 -12.52
N VAL A 15 1.76 6.52 -11.45
CA VAL A 15 0.97 5.40 -10.91
C VAL A 15 -0.43 5.89 -10.55
N TYR A 16 -1.37 4.95 -10.48
CA TYR A 16 -2.69 5.19 -9.91
C TYR A 16 -2.69 4.73 -8.46
N ILE A 17 -3.04 5.63 -7.55
CA ILE A 17 -3.19 5.35 -6.12
C ILE A 17 -4.67 5.21 -5.82
N LEU A 18 -5.06 4.03 -5.34
CA LEU A 18 -6.42 3.74 -4.91
C LEU A 18 -6.49 3.96 -3.39
N ARG A 19 -7.33 4.89 -2.93
CA ARG A 19 -7.64 5.06 -1.50
C ARG A 19 -8.85 4.22 -1.15
N ILE A 20 -8.68 3.38 -0.15
CA ILE A 20 -9.68 2.43 0.32
C ILE A 20 -9.96 2.75 1.79
N PRO A 21 -11.21 2.98 2.20
CA PRO A 21 -11.53 3.22 3.60
C PRO A 21 -11.11 2.02 4.46
N TYR A 22 -10.25 2.24 5.45
CA TYR A 22 -9.69 1.18 6.29
C TYR A 22 -10.76 0.31 6.96
N GLU A 23 -11.84 0.94 7.45
CA GLU A 23 -12.98 0.27 8.09
C GLU A 23 -13.63 -0.81 7.20
N ARG A 24 -13.59 -0.64 5.88
CA ARG A 24 -14.16 -1.60 4.92
C ARG A 24 -13.30 -2.85 4.75
N VAL A 25 -11.99 -2.71 4.95
CA VAL A 25 -11.01 -3.76 4.65
C VAL A 25 -10.35 -4.36 5.89
N THR A 26 -10.47 -3.73 7.06
CA THR A 26 -9.79 -4.15 8.30
C THR A 26 -9.99 -5.63 8.65
N LYS A 27 -11.20 -6.16 8.46
CA LYS A 27 -11.51 -7.58 8.73
C LYS A 27 -10.85 -8.57 7.73
N PHE A 28 -10.39 -8.07 6.60
CA PHE A 28 -9.69 -8.83 5.56
C PHE A 28 -8.17 -8.59 5.59
N ILE A 29 -7.68 -7.69 6.44
CA ILE A 29 -6.26 -7.41 6.57
C ILE A 29 -5.63 -8.47 7.46
N THR A 30 -4.66 -9.17 6.90
CA THR A 30 -3.67 -9.91 7.68
C THR A 30 -2.38 -9.10 7.67
N TRP A 31 -1.91 -8.77 8.87
CA TRP A 31 -0.62 -8.12 9.06
C TRP A 31 0.45 -9.19 9.09
N GLU A 32 1.11 -9.39 7.95
CA GLU A 32 2.11 -10.44 7.82
C GLU A 32 3.51 -9.86 7.98
N ASP A 33 4.30 -10.53 8.82
CA ASP A 33 5.75 -10.40 8.78
C ASP A 33 6.15 -11.09 7.49
N THR A 34 6.47 -10.29 6.48
CA THR A 34 7.11 -10.81 5.27
C THR A 34 8.44 -11.40 5.71
N LYS A 35 8.44 -12.68 6.10
CA LYS A 35 9.62 -13.46 6.48
C LYS A 35 10.57 -13.47 5.30
N GLY A 36 11.46 -12.47 5.27
CA GLY A 36 12.33 -12.12 4.15
C GLY A 36 12.77 -10.69 4.35
N LYS A 37 13.75 -10.50 5.22
CA LYS A 37 14.06 -9.22 5.84
C LYS A 37 14.60 -8.16 4.85
N GLY A 38 14.21 -6.91 5.15
CA GLY A 38 14.90 -5.63 4.86
C GLY A 38 14.36 -4.71 3.78
N PRO A 39 14.58 -3.37 3.88
CA PRO A 39 15.51 -2.73 2.96
C PRO A 39 16.87 -3.40 3.16
N ASP A 40 17.39 -3.50 4.40
CA ASP A 40 18.44 -4.46 4.81
C ASP A 40 18.34 -4.91 6.31
N GLU A 41 17.13 -5.20 6.79
CA GLU A 41 16.80 -5.88 8.07
C GLU A 41 16.76 -4.97 9.32
N LYS A 42 16.42 -5.36 10.57
CA LYS A 42 15.53 -6.41 11.11
C LYS A 42 14.44 -5.67 11.92
N GLY A 43 13.17 -5.80 11.52
CA GLY A 43 12.09 -4.83 11.80
C GLY A 43 11.58 -4.10 10.54
N GLY A 44 12.23 -4.24 9.37
CA GLY A 44 11.80 -3.64 8.11
C GLY A 44 10.55 -4.30 7.50
N CYS A 45 9.76 -3.66 6.63
CA CYS A 45 10.21 -2.86 5.48
C CYS A 45 9.75 -1.40 5.39
N TRP A 46 8.97 -0.84 6.32
CA TRP A 46 8.61 0.60 6.35
C TRP A 46 8.31 1.06 7.78
N ASP A 47 9.10 0.56 8.72
CA ASP A 47 8.92 0.81 10.14
C ASP A 47 9.37 2.23 10.49
N VAL A 48 8.46 3.20 10.39
CA VAL A 48 8.74 4.61 10.75
C VAL A 48 9.10 4.78 12.22
N ASP A 49 8.66 3.85 13.07
CA ASP A 49 8.83 3.90 14.53
C ASP A 49 9.74 2.79 15.09
N GLY A 50 10.39 2.00 14.24
CA GLY A 50 11.34 0.93 14.62
C GLY A 50 10.73 -0.22 15.46
N LYS A 51 9.40 -0.43 15.41
CA LYS A 51 8.70 -1.45 16.19
C LYS A 51 8.04 -2.58 15.39
N ARG A 52 7.64 -2.41 14.11
CA ARG A 52 6.91 -3.44 13.33
C ARG A 52 7.08 -3.33 11.80
N GLY A 53 7.74 -4.33 11.22
CA GLY A 53 7.93 -4.54 9.78
C GLY A 53 6.80 -5.31 9.08
N LEU A 54 5.54 -4.96 9.34
CA LEU A 54 4.40 -5.69 8.80
C LEU A 54 3.78 -4.95 7.62
N PHE A 55 3.47 -5.67 6.53
CA PHE A 55 2.61 -5.15 5.47
C PHE A 55 1.18 -5.64 5.68
N ALA A 56 0.21 -4.76 5.41
CA ALA A 56 -1.18 -5.15 5.32
C ALA A 56 -1.41 -5.91 4.00
N HIS A 57 -1.62 -7.22 4.08
CA HIS A 57 -2.15 -8.00 2.96
C HIS A 57 -3.66 -8.13 3.12
N VAL A 58 -4.40 -7.73 2.09
CA VAL A 58 -5.86 -7.84 2.06
C VAL A 58 -6.24 -9.15 1.40
N TYR A 59 -6.72 -10.11 2.17
CA TYR A 59 -7.16 -11.41 1.67
C TYR A 59 -8.65 -11.38 1.34
N ALA A 60 -8.93 -11.24 0.05
CA ALA A 60 -10.27 -11.22 -0.51
C ALA A 60 -11.06 -12.51 -0.20
N ASN A 61 -10.43 -13.68 -0.20
CA ASN A 61 -11.10 -14.97 -0.14
C ASN A 61 -10.67 -15.73 1.13
N ALA A 62 -11.56 -15.93 2.08
CA ALA A 62 -11.33 -16.88 3.16
C ALA A 62 -11.60 -18.31 2.65
N GLY A 63 -10.54 -19.01 2.19
CA GLY A 63 -10.49 -20.48 2.08
C GLY A 63 -11.03 -21.16 0.81
N PRO A 64 -10.64 -22.43 0.55
CA PRO A 64 -11.16 -23.22 -0.56
C PRO A 64 -12.58 -23.70 -0.23
N GLY A 65 -13.60 -23.12 -0.86
CA GLY A 65 -14.98 -23.61 -0.75
C GLY A 65 -16.10 -22.57 -0.81
N GLU A 66 -15.83 -21.27 -0.65
CA GLU A 66 -16.90 -20.25 -0.61
C GLU A 66 -16.65 -19.09 -1.57
N GLY A 67 -16.95 -19.34 -2.84
CA GLY A 67 -17.08 -18.27 -3.83
C GLY A 67 -18.40 -17.53 -3.65
N GLU A 68 -18.52 -16.68 -2.62
CA GLU A 68 -19.58 -15.63 -2.55
C GLU A 68 -19.41 -14.58 -1.43
N GLN A 69 -18.55 -14.78 -0.41
CA GLN A 69 -18.40 -13.86 0.76
C GLN A 69 -17.03 -13.17 0.86
N GLY A 70 -16.37 -12.93 -0.27
CA GLY A 70 -15.04 -12.30 -0.30
C GLY A 70 -15.04 -10.79 -0.60
N LEU A 71 -14.01 -10.06 -0.14
CA LEU A 71 -13.79 -8.67 -0.54
C LEU A 71 -13.35 -8.61 -2.01
N LYS A 72 -14.21 -8.14 -2.90
CA LYS A 72 -13.81 -7.79 -4.26
C LYS A 72 -13.35 -6.34 -4.25
N LEU A 73 -12.07 -6.09 -4.48
CA LEU A 73 -11.59 -4.71 -4.59
C LEU A 73 -12.00 -4.13 -5.95
N GLY A 74 -13.18 -3.54 -6.00
CA GLY A 74 -13.75 -2.92 -7.19
C GLY A 74 -13.89 -1.40 -7.04
N ARG A 75 -14.65 -0.80 -7.97
CA ARG A 75 -14.94 0.64 -7.96
C ARG A 75 -15.65 1.07 -6.67
N ASP A 76 -16.54 0.23 -6.15
CA ASP A 76 -17.42 0.59 -5.04
C ASP A 76 -16.68 0.61 -3.69
N GLU A 77 -15.56 -0.12 -3.59
CA GLU A 77 -14.69 -0.19 -2.43
C GLU A 77 -13.66 0.94 -2.39
N VAL A 78 -13.37 1.56 -3.53
CA VAL A 78 -12.40 2.65 -3.66
C VAL A 78 -13.09 3.99 -3.43
N GLU A 79 -12.65 4.73 -2.43
CA GLU A 79 -13.15 6.06 -2.12
C GLU A 79 -12.68 7.09 -3.15
N SER A 80 -11.41 7.01 -3.55
CA SER A 80 -10.84 7.92 -4.53
C SER A 80 -9.63 7.30 -5.25
N VAL A 81 -9.38 7.81 -6.46
CA VAL A 81 -8.21 7.44 -7.27
C VAL A 81 -7.42 8.70 -7.60
N GLY A 82 -6.14 8.71 -7.27
CA GLY A 82 -5.21 9.79 -7.59
C GLY A 82 -4.16 9.32 -8.58
N VAL A 83 -3.83 10.15 -9.57
CA VAL A 83 -2.68 9.89 -10.45
C VAL A 83 -1.46 10.56 -9.85
N TRP A 84 -0.55 9.77 -9.29
CA TRP A 84 0.70 10.30 -8.77
C TRP A 84 1.76 10.25 -9.86
N LYS A 85 2.25 11.42 -10.26
CA LYS A 85 3.34 11.54 -11.25
C LYS A 85 4.68 11.62 -10.54
N ARG A 86 5.66 10.89 -11.04
CA ARG A 86 7.04 10.99 -10.56
C ARG A 86 7.64 12.33 -10.98
N GLY A 87 8.32 13.00 -10.06
CA GLY A 87 9.02 14.26 -10.31
C GLY A 87 10.33 14.03 -11.07
N ASP A 88 11.39 14.76 -10.69
CA ASP A 88 12.73 14.74 -11.31
C ASP A 88 13.51 13.43 -11.06
N GLY A 89 12.93 12.30 -11.45
CA GLY A 89 13.54 10.97 -11.37
C GLY A 89 13.24 10.20 -10.08
N THR A 90 12.75 10.87 -9.03
CA THR A 90 12.39 10.23 -7.75
C THR A 90 10.93 10.42 -7.38
N TRP A 91 10.41 9.47 -6.61
CA TRP A 91 9.10 9.59 -5.97
C TRP A 91 9.26 10.43 -4.70
N SER A 92 8.56 11.57 -4.63
CA SER A 92 8.53 12.48 -3.49
C SER A 92 7.10 12.92 -3.18
N SER A 93 6.86 13.39 -1.96
CA SER A 93 5.56 13.88 -1.49
C SER A 93 5.11 15.18 -2.16
N GLU A 94 6.00 15.89 -2.86
CA GLU A 94 5.70 17.17 -3.52
C GLU A 94 4.61 17.05 -4.61
N SER A 95 4.55 15.91 -5.31
CA SER A 95 3.56 15.65 -6.35
C SER A 95 2.38 14.80 -5.88
N TRP A 96 2.17 14.70 -4.56
CA TRP A 96 1.11 13.88 -3.97
C TRP A 96 -0.30 14.33 -4.45
N PRO A 97 -1.13 13.42 -4.99
CA PRO A 97 -2.31 13.82 -5.74
C PRO A 97 -3.55 14.14 -4.91
N PHE A 98 -3.52 14.01 -3.59
CA PHE A 98 -4.72 14.16 -2.74
C PHE A 98 -4.78 15.47 -1.95
N GLY A 99 -3.73 16.30 -1.96
CA GLY A 99 -3.69 17.59 -1.25
C GLY A 99 -3.71 17.51 0.29
N GLU A 100 -3.96 16.33 0.85
CA GLU A 100 -3.98 16.02 2.27
C GLU A 100 -3.13 14.78 2.55
N ASP A 101 -2.74 14.57 3.81
CA ASP A 101 -1.99 13.38 4.27
C ASP A 101 -0.80 13.00 3.37
N PRO A 102 0.14 13.93 3.09
CA PRO A 102 1.29 13.62 2.28
C PRO A 102 2.11 12.50 2.94
N PRO A 103 2.65 11.57 2.15
CA PRO A 103 3.44 10.48 2.70
C PRO A 103 4.73 11.02 3.31
N LYS A 104 5.05 10.52 4.50
CA LYS A 104 6.30 10.83 5.21
C LYS A 104 7.48 10.17 4.51
N GLU A 105 8.61 10.89 4.51
CA GLU A 105 9.91 10.40 4.04
C GLU A 105 10.52 9.37 4.99
#